data_AF-A0A958SNW4-F1
#
_entry.id   AF-A0A958SNW4-F1
#
_cell.length_a   1.000
_cell.length_b   1.000
_cell.length_c   1.000
_cell.angle_alpha   90.00
_cell.angle_beta   90.00
_cell.angle_gamma   90.00
#
_symmetry.space_group_name_H-M   'P 1'
#
loop_
_entity.id
_entity.type
_entity.pdbx_description
1 polymer ?
#
loop_
_entity_poly.entity_id
_entity_poly.type
_entity_poly.pdbx_seq_one_letter_code
_entity_poly.pdbx_strand_id
1 'polypeptide(L)'
;MDENLVSLEEVVVTGYGMANKSETIDSMLQGSASGVHVSGANGKPGSAMYTKVRGVGSISQGKNPLYIIDGEVVRDMNLISPDDIATMEVLKDADATSLYGSRASNGVVVITTKNTTSTGAVIEEGITNLRFEIKDPYTIKTEEDVTVIEIETYEVPADYVYFAAPVLNENVFLTAKVTHWEQYNLLPGEANVYFEGSYSGKTMLNPYATKDTLTVSLGVDPNVVVKRNELKDFKSKQFIGGNRILDKGYEIEIRNNKKTNINIVLMDRIPVSQNKEIKVEDVETGNSEYDTEKGLLTWKLNLSPSESQKRKFSYQLRFPKYKSISL
;
A
#
# COMPACT_ATOMS: atom_id res chain seq x y z
N MET A 1 -68.26 29.33 -11.53
CA MET A 1 -67.73 30.51 -12.25
C MET A 1 -66.89 31.26 -11.25
N ASP A 2 -65.58 31.23 -11.53
CA ASP A 2 -64.54 32.24 -11.27
C ASP A 2 -64.26 32.61 -9.80
N GLU A 3 -63.19 32.12 -9.20
CA GLU A 3 -61.75 32.43 -9.40
C GLU A 3 -61.25 33.65 -8.62
N ASN A 4 -60.25 33.37 -7.79
CA ASN A 4 -59.06 34.17 -7.44
C ASN A 4 -59.21 35.60 -6.91
N LEU A 5 -58.89 35.75 -5.62
CA LEU A 5 -57.90 36.76 -5.21
C LEU A 5 -56.94 36.14 -4.17
N VAL A 6 -55.72 35.94 -4.64
CA VAL A 6 -54.51 35.55 -3.91
C VAL A 6 -54.22 36.56 -2.81
N SER A 7 -54.15 36.11 -1.56
CA SER A 7 -53.48 36.86 -0.49
C SER A 7 -51.99 36.52 -0.59
N LEU A 8 -51.19 37.53 -0.89
CA LEU A 8 -49.73 37.46 -0.86
C LEU A 8 -49.32 37.41 0.62
N GLU A 9 -48.84 36.27 1.09
CA GLU A 9 -48.11 36.18 2.35
C GLU A 9 -46.77 36.90 2.19
N GLU A 10 -46.58 37.94 3.00
CA GLU A 10 -45.31 38.62 3.18
C GLU A 10 -44.32 37.65 3.83
N VAL A 11 -43.36 37.16 3.04
CA VAL A 11 -42.23 36.39 3.59
C VAL A 11 -41.25 37.37 4.20
N VAL A 12 -41.37 37.60 5.50
CA VAL A 12 -40.36 38.32 6.29
C VAL A 12 -39.14 37.40 6.46
N VAL A 13 -38.12 37.60 5.63
CA VAL A 13 -36.80 36.98 5.85
C VAL A 13 -36.11 37.73 6.98
N THR A 14 -36.16 37.18 8.20
CA THR A 14 -35.28 37.62 9.29
C THR A 14 -33.91 36.95 9.09
N GLY A 15 -33.02 37.62 8.37
CA GLY A 15 -31.62 37.23 8.29
C GLY A 15 -30.94 37.48 9.64
N TYR A 16 -30.76 36.43 10.45
CA TYR A 16 -29.71 36.44 11.46
C TYR A 16 -28.38 36.31 10.74
N GLY A 17 -27.67 37.43 10.57
CA GLY A 17 -26.29 37.40 10.09
C GLY A 17 -25.45 36.62 11.10
N MET A 18 -24.96 35.44 10.71
CA MET A 18 -23.86 34.80 11.42
C MET A 18 -22.59 35.59 11.07
N ALA A 19 -22.10 36.37 12.03
CA ALA A 19 -20.72 36.80 11.99
C ALA A 19 -19.87 35.52 12.16
N ASN A 20 -19.32 35.02 11.06
CA ASN A 20 -18.28 33.99 11.13
C ASN A 20 -17.14 34.57 11.97
N LYS A 21 -17.07 34.15 13.24
CA LYS A 21 -15.87 34.28 14.03
C LYS A 21 -14.81 33.50 13.25
N SER A 22 -13.92 34.21 12.57
CA SER A 22 -12.78 33.59 11.91
C SER A 22 -11.90 33.01 13.03
N GLU A 23 -12.17 31.74 13.36
CA GLU A 23 -11.32 30.96 14.26
C GLU A 23 -10.04 30.70 13.49
N THR A 24 -9.06 31.56 13.74
CA THR A 24 -7.69 31.30 13.28
C THR A 24 -7.09 30.31 14.26
N ILE A 25 -6.20 29.43 13.78
CA ILE A 25 -5.52 28.44 14.64
C ILE A 25 -4.76 29.14 15.77
N ASP A 26 -4.26 30.35 15.52
CA ASP A 26 -3.70 31.22 16.56
C ASP A 26 -4.70 31.52 17.68
N SER A 27 -5.99 31.68 17.41
CA SER A 27 -7.00 31.88 18.45
C SER A 27 -7.33 30.61 19.24
N MET A 28 -7.12 29.41 18.68
CA MET A 28 -7.26 28.12 19.39
C MET A 28 -6.06 27.82 20.32
N LEU A 29 -4.89 28.36 20.00
CA LEU A 29 -3.72 28.33 20.88
C LEU A 29 -3.98 29.07 22.21
N GLN A 30 -4.90 30.02 22.22
CA GLN A 30 -5.31 30.77 23.40
C GLN A 30 -6.18 29.90 24.32
N GLY A 31 -5.52 29.10 25.18
CA GLY A 31 -6.18 28.28 26.21
C GLY A 31 -5.72 26.82 26.24
N SER A 32 -5.13 26.33 25.14
CA SER A 32 -4.66 24.95 25.01
C SER A 32 -3.39 24.65 25.80
N ALA A 33 -2.58 25.66 26.16
CA ALA A 33 -1.39 25.50 27.01
C ALA A 33 -1.15 26.72 27.90
N SER A 34 -0.67 26.48 29.13
CA SER A 34 -0.35 27.55 30.08
C SER A 34 0.79 28.44 29.55
N GLY A 35 0.59 29.75 29.59
CA GLY A 35 1.60 30.71 29.14
C GLY A 35 1.63 30.97 27.63
N VAL A 36 0.63 30.59 26.84
CA VAL A 36 0.53 31.07 25.45
C VAL A 36 -0.25 32.38 25.42
N HIS A 37 0.32 33.41 24.80
CA HIS A 37 -0.29 34.73 24.59
C HIS A 37 -0.42 34.99 23.10
N VAL A 38 -1.65 35.16 22.63
CA VAL A 38 -1.97 35.46 21.24
C VAL A 38 -2.41 36.92 21.20
N SER A 39 -1.74 37.73 20.40
CA SER A 39 -2.09 39.14 20.20
C SER A 39 -2.36 39.39 18.72
N GLY A 40 -3.61 39.74 18.38
CA GLY A 40 -3.97 40.18 17.03
C GLY A 40 -3.61 41.64 16.80
N ALA A 41 -3.11 41.96 15.60
CA ALA A 41 -3.02 43.34 15.16
C ALA A 41 -4.42 43.88 14.84
N ASN A 42 -5.02 44.62 15.78
CA ASN A 42 -6.14 45.54 15.57
C ASN A 42 -7.53 44.97 15.23
N GLY A 43 -7.91 43.82 15.78
CA GLY A 43 -9.34 43.41 15.87
C GLY A 43 -10.11 43.23 14.55
N LYS A 44 -9.40 43.23 13.41
CA LYS A 44 -9.99 42.97 12.08
C LYS A 44 -9.89 41.48 11.74
N PRO A 45 -10.99 40.82 11.36
CA PRO A 45 -10.97 39.44 10.85
C PRO A 45 -9.96 39.30 9.70
N GLY A 46 -9.11 38.27 9.73
CA GLY A 46 -8.10 38.00 8.69
C GLY A 46 -6.75 38.73 8.83
N SER A 47 -6.50 39.44 9.93
CA SER A 47 -5.19 40.09 10.19
C SER A 47 -4.19 39.09 10.79
N ALA A 48 -2.91 39.21 10.43
CA ALA A 48 -1.83 38.38 10.98
C ALA A 48 -1.84 38.43 12.53
N MET A 49 -1.93 37.26 13.16
CA MET A 49 -1.88 37.12 14.60
C MET A 49 -0.44 36.79 15.04
N TYR A 50 -0.04 37.30 16.21
CA TYR A 50 1.27 37.01 16.79
C TYR A 50 1.09 36.13 18.01
N THR A 51 1.68 34.93 17.98
CA THR A 51 1.66 33.98 19.09
C THR A 51 2.99 34.03 19.85
N LYS A 52 2.91 34.25 21.17
CA LYS A 52 4.05 34.33 22.09
C LYS A 52 3.91 33.30 23.21
N VAL A 53 4.92 32.46 23.40
CA VAL A 53 4.98 31.51 24.52
C VAL A 53 5.75 32.15 25.70
N ARG A 54 5.19 32.10 26.92
CA ARG A 54 5.76 32.66 28.16
C ARG A 54 6.77 31.66 28.73
N GLY A 55 7.96 32.15 29.09
CA GLY A 55 9.09 31.35 29.58
C GLY A 55 10.34 31.48 28.70
N VAL A 56 10.15 31.64 27.38
CA VAL A 56 11.26 31.86 26.45
C VAL A 56 11.69 33.34 26.44
N GLY A 57 12.97 33.58 26.69
CA GLY A 57 13.55 34.92 26.75
C GLY A 57 13.59 35.58 25.38
N SER A 58 12.68 36.52 25.10
CA SER A 58 12.94 37.58 24.13
C SER A 58 12.02 38.79 24.33
N ILE A 59 12.64 39.92 24.63
CA ILE A 59 12.07 41.27 24.75
C ILE A 59 11.86 41.93 23.38
N SER A 60 12.20 41.27 22.26
CA SER A 60 12.00 41.81 20.92
C SER A 60 10.70 41.34 20.27
N GLN A 61 9.93 42.28 19.70
CA GLN A 61 8.81 42.00 18.80
C GLN A 61 9.29 41.17 17.60
N GLY A 62 8.53 40.14 17.20
CA GLY A 62 8.70 39.45 15.92
C GLY A 62 9.29 38.03 15.91
N LYS A 63 9.21 37.26 17.01
CA LYS A 63 9.66 35.87 17.02
C LYS A 63 8.50 34.90 17.27
N ASN A 64 7.91 34.38 16.20
CA ASN A 64 6.90 33.33 16.25
C ASN A 64 7.56 31.98 16.64
N PRO A 65 6.83 31.07 17.30
CA PRO A 65 7.30 29.70 17.50
C PRO A 65 7.42 28.96 16.16
N LEU A 66 8.15 27.84 16.18
CA LEU A 66 8.20 26.94 15.03
C LEU A 66 6.92 26.08 15.03
N TYR A 67 6.24 26.00 13.89
CA TYR A 67 5.06 25.15 13.73
C TYR A 67 5.42 23.86 13.00
N ILE A 68 4.92 22.74 13.51
CA ILE A 68 5.12 21.41 12.95
C ILE A 68 3.76 20.78 12.74
N ILE A 69 3.48 20.31 11.54
CA ILE A 69 2.23 19.62 11.19
C ILE A 69 2.62 18.22 10.72
N ASP A 70 2.14 17.19 11.42
CA ASP A 70 2.38 15.77 11.09
C ASP A 70 3.88 15.41 10.86
N GLY A 71 4.77 16.10 11.59
CA GLY A 71 6.22 15.91 11.52
C GLY A 71 6.95 16.88 10.57
N GLU A 72 6.23 17.62 9.73
CA GLU A 72 6.81 18.58 8.78
C GLU A 72 6.79 20.02 9.30
N VAL A 73 7.88 20.76 9.05
CA VAL A 73 8.00 22.15 9.49
C VAL A 73 7.26 23.07 8.53
N VAL A 74 6.22 23.74 9.03
CA VAL A 74 5.43 24.68 8.23
C VAL A 74 5.72 26.13 8.60
N ARG A 75 5.62 27.01 7.59
CA ARG A 75 5.85 28.46 7.74
C ARG A 75 4.55 29.27 7.74
N ASP A 76 3.50 28.74 7.14
CA ASP A 76 2.21 29.38 7.03
C ASP A 76 1.15 28.46 7.63
N MET A 77 0.47 28.95 8.67
CA MET A 77 -0.52 28.20 9.42
C MET A 77 -1.92 28.34 8.81
N ASN A 78 -2.10 29.20 7.79
CA ASN A 78 -3.37 29.35 7.09
C ASN A 78 -3.68 28.18 6.14
N LEU A 79 -2.79 27.19 6.03
CA LEU A 79 -2.92 26.04 5.12
C LEU A 79 -3.76 24.89 5.70
N ILE A 80 -4.08 24.92 6.99
CA ILE A 80 -4.86 23.88 7.67
C ILE A 80 -6.14 24.48 8.27
N SER A 81 -7.24 23.73 8.20
CA SER A 81 -8.49 24.11 8.86
C SER A 81 -8.40 23.81 10.37
N PRO A 82 -8.90 24.69 11.24
CA PRO A 82 -9.15 24.40 12.66
C PRO A 82 -9.83 23.05 12.91
N ASP A 83 -10.77 22.65 12.05
CA ASP A 83 -11.55 21.42 12.20
C ASP A 83 -10.73 20.15 11.96
N ASP A 84 -9.62 20.27 11.24
CA ASP A 84 -8.73 19.16 10.88
C ASP A 84 -7.65 18.92 11.93
N ILE A 85 -7.63 19.69 13.03
CA ILE A 85 -6.65 19.51 14.12
C ILE A 85 -7.14 18.41 15.08
N ALA A 86 -6.34 17.35 15.25
CA ALA A 86 -6.58 16.31 16.24
C ALA A 86 -6.04 16.72 17.61
N THR A 87 -4.76 17.09 17.67
CA THR A 87 -4.10 17.54 18.91
C THR A 87 -3.13 18.67 18.63
N MET A 88 -2.87 19.47 19.66
CA MET A 88 -1.92 20.57 19.62
C MET A 88 -1.09 20.57 20.90
N GLU A 89 0.21 20.42 20.76
CA GLU A 89 1.17 20.35 21.85
C GLU A 89 2.17 21.50 21.74
N VAL A 90 2.50 22.13 22.88
CA VAL A 90 3.46 23.24 22.92
C VAL A 90 4.70 22.80 23.69
N LEU A 91 5.80 22.61 22.97
CA LEU A 91 7.10 22.28 23.52
C LEU A 91 7.88 23.55 23.86
N LYS A 92 8.55 23.54 25.02
CA LYS A 92 9.25 24.71 25.58
C LYS A 92 10.73 24.43 25.83
N ASP A 93 11.52 25.49 25.88
CA ASP A 93 12.90 25.52 26.37
C ASP A 93 13.83 24.41 25.81
N ALA A 94 14.34 23.55 26.70
CA ALA A 94 15.32 22.51 26.37
C ALA A 94 14.73 21.37 25.55
N ASP A 95 13.46 21.02 25.76
CA ASP A 95 12.80 19.91 25.07
C ASP A 95 12.57 20.24 23.59
N ALA A 96 12.12 21.47 23.33
CA ALA A 96 11.93 21.97 21.97
C ALA A 96 13.25 22.09 21.19
N THR A 97 14.30 22.61 21.84
CA THR A 97 15.61 22.80 21.20
C THR A 97 16.41 21.52 21.05
N SER A 98 16.21 20.52 21.92
CA SER A 98 16.82 19.20 21.79
C SER A 98 16.28 18.42 20.59
N LEU A 99 14.99 18.57 20.27
CA LEU A 99 14.34 17.84 19.17
C LEU A 99 14.47 18.58 17.82
N TYR A 100 14.31 19.90 17.81
CA TYR A 100 14.17 20.69 16.57
C TYR A 100 15.28 21.75 16.37
N GLY A 101 16.32 21.72 17.22
CA GLY A 101 17.52 22.52 17.08
C GLY A 101 17.34 24.03 17.32
N SER A 102 18.26 24.84 16.82
CA SER A 102 18.33 26.29 17.12
C SER A 102 17.10 27.09 16.67
N ARG A 103 16.33 26.57 15.70
CA ARG A 103 15.09 27.18 15.19
C ARG A 103 13.94 27.10 16.20
N ALA A 104 14.01 26.17 17.14
CA ALA A 104 13.06 25.99 18.24
C ALA A 104 13.35 26.86 19.47
N SER A 105 14.32 27.78 19.38
CA SER A 105 14.70 28.70 20.47
C SER A 105 13.55 29.60 20.95
N ASN A 106 12.47 29.74 20.17
CA ASN A 106 11.27 30.49 20.54
C ASN A 106 10.07 29.57 20.91
N GLY A 107 10.31 28.27 21.13
CA GLY A 107 9.29 27.25 21.35
C GLY A 107 8.82 26.59 20.05
N VAL A 108 8.18 25.42 20.18
CA VAL A 108 7.62 24.64 19.06
C VAL A 108 6.15 24.34 19.37
N VAL A 109 5.30 24.54 18.38
CA VAL A 109 3.90 24.09 18.39
C VAL A 109 3.81 22.89 17.46
N VAL A 110 3.58 21.71 18.02
CA VAL A 110 3.34 20.48 17.27
C VAL A 110 1.82 20.33 17.11
N ILE A 111 1.37 20.24 15.87
CA ILE A 111 -0.01 20.04 15.48
C ILE A 111 -0.07 18.67 14.83
N THR A 112 -0.93 17.81 15.33
CA THR A 112 -1.28 16.54 14.68
C THR A 112 -2.64 16.73 14.03
N THR A 113 -2.76 16.45 12.73
CA THR A 113 -4.05 16.52 12.04
C THR A 113 -4.87 15.26 12.28
N LYS A 114 -6.18 15.36 12.09
CA LYS A 114 -7.06 14.20 12.01
C LYS A 114 -6.70 13.47 10.72
N ASN A 115 -6.50 12.15 10.81
CA ASN A 115 -6.40 11.31 9.62
C ASN A 115 -7.77 11.32 8.94
N THR A 116 -7.94 12.20 7.95
CA THR A 116 -9.13 12.28 7.11
C THR A 116 -8.84 11.70 5.74
N THR A 117 -9.80 10.96 5.21
CA THR A 117 -9.60 10.23 3.97
C THR A 117 -10.17 10.98 2.77
N SER A 118 -9.98 10.46 1.56
CA SER A 118 -10.52 11.06 0.32
C SER A 118 -12.05 11.17 0.31
N THR A 119 -12.75 10.32 1.07
CA THR A 119 -14.21 10.33 1.32
C THR A 119 -14.58 11.21 2.52
N GLY A 120 -13.60 11.86 3.13
CA GLY A 120 -13.75 12.67 4.33
C GLY A 120 -13.84 11.85 5.62
N ALA A 121 -13.83 10.52 5.58
CA ALA A 121 -13.96 9.72 6.80
C ALA A 121 -12.85 10.05 7.80
N VAL A 122 -13.20 10.23 9.08
CA VAL A 122 -12.22 10.42 10.16
C VAL A 122 -11.78 9.04 10.64
N ILE A 123 -10.49 8.79 10.63
CA ILE A 123 -9.88 7.60 11.20
C ILE A 123 -9.41 7.95 12.62
N GLU A 124 -10.11 7.44 13.63
CA GLU A 124 -9.65 7.46 15.02
C GLU A 124 -8.93 6.14 15.33
N GLU A 125 -7.60 6.22 15.50
CA GLU A 125 -6.78 5.08 15.90
C GLU A 125 -6.67 5.01 17.43
N GLY A 126 -7.38 4.07 18.03
CA GLY A 126 -7.22 3.71 19.44
C GLY A 126 -6.20 2.58 19.61
N ILE A 127 -5.72 2.38 20.84
CA ILE A 127 -4.66 1.40 21.17
C ILE A 127 -5.00 -0.02 20.70
N THR A 128 -6.29 -0.37 20.63
CA THR A 128 -6.76 -1.72 20.25
C THR A 128 -7.86 -1.71 19.20
N ASN A 129 -8.26 -0.56 18.68
CA ASN A 129 -9.36 -0.43 17.74
C ASN A 129 -9.12 0.69 16.74
N LEU A 130 -9.56 0.47 15.51
CA LEU A 130 -9.64 1.50 14.47
C LEU A 130 -11.10 1.86 14.30
N ARG A 131 -11.44 3.14 14.45
CA ARG A 131 -12.81 3.63 14.26
C ARG A 131 -12.85 4.53 13.03
N PHE A 132 -13.79 4.23 12.15
CA PHE A 132 -14.07 5.01 10.95
C PHE A 132 -15.37 5.78 11.15
N GLU A 133 -15.32 7.10 10.96
CA GLU A 133 -16.50 7.95 10.92
C GLU A 133 -16.89 8.21 9.47
N ILE A 134 -18.00 7.60 9.02
CA ILE A 134 -18.52 7.80 7.66
C ILE A 134 -19.18 9.18 7.58
N LYS A 135 -18.58 10.13 6.86
CA LYS A 135 -19.10 11.51 6.75
C LYS A 135 -20.38 11.60 5.91
N ASP A 136 -20.48 10.80 4.85
CA ASP A 136 -21.65 10.82 3.97
C ASP A 136 -22.79 9.96 4.52
N PRO A 137 -24.04 10.45 4.57
CA PRO A 137 -25.15 9.67 5.06
C PRO A 137 -25.51 8.54 4.07
N TYR A 138 -25.51 7.29 4.55
CA TYR A 138 -25.92 6.12 3.76
C TYR A 138 -27.35 5.69 4.08
N THR A 139 -28.11 5.32 3.05
CA THR A 139 -29.43 4.70 3.20
C THR A 139 -29.29 3.18 3.17
N ILE A 140 -29.58 2.52 4.30
CA ILE A 140 -29.62 1.06 4.40
C ILE A 140 -31.04 0.61 4.06
N LYS A 141 -31.19 -0.16 2.97
CA LYS A 141 -32.48 -0.74 2.59
C LYS A 141 -32.75 -1.99 3.43
N THR A 142 -34.01 -2.27 3.74
CA THR A 142 -34.45 -3.40 4.57
C THR A 142 -34.41 -4.77 3.85
N GLU A 143 -33.85 -4.86 2.64
CA GLU A 143 -33.77 -6.13 1.89
C GLU A 143 -32.67 -7.06 2.45
N GLU A 144 -32.80 -8.37 2.22
CA GLU A 144 -31.85 -9.41 2.69
C GLU A 144 -30.44 -9.33 2.05
N ASP A 145 -30.20 -8.34 1.19
CA ASP A 145 -28.93 -8.16 0.49
C ASP A 145 -27.89 -7.43 1.35
N VAL A 146 -26.66 -7.94 1.31
CA VAL A 146 -25.50 -7.34 1.98
C VAL A 146 -25.29 -5.91 1.46
N THR A 147 -25.41 -4.92 2.35
CA THR A 147 -25.11 -3.52 2.04
C THR A 147 -23.61 -3.28 2.18
N VAL A 148 -22.93 -2.99 1.07
CA VAL A 148 -21.53 -2.58 1.05
C VAL A 148 -21.45 -1.07 1.24
N ILE A 149 -20.78 -0.62 2.30
CA ILE A 149 -20.49 0.79 2.54
C ILE A 149 -19.05 1.02 2.10
N GLU A 150 -18.87 1.87 1.09
CA GLU A 150 -17.53 2.32 0.70
C GLU A 150 -17.01 3.25 1.80
N ILE A 151 -15.91 2.86 2.43
CA ILE A 151 -15.26 3.69 3.44
C ILE A 151 -14.29 4.62 2.72
N GLU A 152 -13.42 4.08 1.88
CA GLU A 152 -12.32 4.79 1.23
C GLU A 152 -11.97 4.19 -0.13
N THR A 153 -11.54 5.07 -1.03
CA THR A 153 -10.99 4.71 -2.34
C THR A 153 -9.62 5.35 -2.53
N TYR A 154 -8.64 4.52 -2.91
CA TYR A 154 -7.27 4.92 -3.17
C TYR A 154 -6.87 4.64 -4.61
N GLU A 155 -6.30 5.64 -5.27
CA GLU A 155 -5.55 5.44 -6.51
C GLU A 155 -4.08 5.24 -6.15
N VAL A 156 -3.57 4.03 -6.38
CA VAL A 156 -2.21 3.64 -6.00
C VAL A 156 -1.37 3.30 -7.23
N PRO A 157 -0.10 3.74 -7.28
CA PRO A 157 0.80 3.31 -8.34
C PRO A 157 1.07 1.81 -8.21
N ALA A 158 0.96 1.07 -9.31
CA ALA A 158 1.15 -0.37 -9.34
C ALA A 158 2.02 -0.79 -10.53
N ASP A 159 2.97 -1.68 -10.26
CA ASP A 159 3.78 -2.33 -11.27
C ASP A 159 3.15 -3.66 -11.69
N TYR A 160 2.99 -3.86 -13.00
CA TYR A 160 2.41 -5.06 -13.56
C TYR A 160 3.49 -6.04 -14.02
N VAL A 161 3.48 -7.24 -13.45
CA VAL A 161 4.46 -8.29 -13.75
C VAL A 161 3.74 -9.62 -13.93
N TYR A 162 4.10 -10.35 -14.97
CA TYR A 162 3.61 -11.71 -15.16
C TYR A 162 4.39 -12.70 -14.31
N PHE A 163 3.72 -13.74 -13.83
CA PHE A 163 4.29 -14.80 -13.03
C PHE A 163 3.89 -16.15 -13.59
N ALA A 164 4.84 -17.08 -13.70
CA ALA A 164 4.59 -18.44 -14.12
C ALA A 164 5.45 -19.45 -13.35
N ALA A 165 4.83 -20.55 -12.93
CA ALA A 165 5.49 -21.66 -12.25
C ALA A 165 5.04 -23.00 -12.85
N PRO A 166 5.52 -23.37 -14.06
CA PRO A 166 4.95 -24.47 -14.85
C PRO A 166 5.15 -25.86 -14.25
N VAL A 167 6.01 -26.01 -13.24
CA VAL A 167 6.09 -27.25 -12.44
C VAL A 167 4.82 -27.51 -11.62
N LEU A 168 4.08 -26.45 -11.26
CA LEU A 168 2.80 -26.54 -10.55
C LEU A 168 1.62 -26.41 -11.51
N ASN A 169 1.68 -25.40 -12.39
CA ASN A 169 0.64 -25.08 -13.35
C ASN A 169 1.24 -24.22 -14.47
N GLU A 170 0.97 -24.56 -15.73
CA GLU A 170 1.43 -23.84 -16.93
C GLU A 170 0.72 -22.49 -17.18
N ASN A 171 -0.34 -22.19 -16.42
CA ASN A 171 -1.02 -20.90 -16.48
C ASN A 171 -0.08 -19.74 -16.08
N VAL A 172 -0.20 -18.64 -16.81
CA VAL A 172 0.53 -17.40 -16.54
C VAL A 172 -0.40 -16.39 -15.89
N PHE A 173 0.00 -15.87 -14.73
CA PHE A 173 -0.79 -14.94 -13.94
C PHE A 173 -0.27 -13.53 -14.12
N LEU A 174 -1.15 -12.57 -14.36
CA LEU A 174 -0.83 -11.15 -14.25
C LEU A 174 -0.89 -10.75 -12.78
N THR A 175 0.15 -10.08 -12.28
CA THR A 175 0.19 -9.60 -10.90
C THR A 175 0.42 -8.09 -10.87
N ALA A 176 -0.28 -7.40 -9.97
CA ALA A 176 0.01 -6.02 -9.60
C ALA A 176 0.85 -6.00 -8.33
N LYS A 177 1.91 -5.19 -8.34
CA LYS A 177 2.78 -4.95 -7.20
C LYS A 177 2.64 -3.51 -6.75
N VAL A 178 2.21 -3.31 -5.51
CA VAL A 178 2.04 -2.00 -4.90
C VAL A 178 3.09 -1.88 -3.80
N THR A 179 3.96 -0.88 -3.93
CA THR A 179 4.97 -0.54 -2.92
C THR A 179 4.42 0.54 -2.00
N HIS A 180 4.98 0.67 -0.79
CA HIS A 180 4.54 1.67 0.19
C HIS A 180 3.04 1.61 0.46
N TRP A 181 2.48 0.40 0.53
CA TRP A 181 1.05 0.19 0.70
C TRP A 181 0.63 0.40 2.17
N GLU A 182 1.59 0.40 3.09
CA GLU A 182 1.41 0.55 4.53
C GLU A 182 0.78 1.91 4.89
N GLN A 183 1.03 2.95 4.09
CA GLN A 183 0.50 4.30 4.31
C GLN A 183 -1.03 4.38 4.19
N TYR A 184 -1.66 3.37 3.58
CA TYR A 184 -3.11 3.36 3.33
C TYR A 184 -3.90 2.65 4.45
N ASN A 185 -3.24 2.19 5.52
CA ASN A 185 -3.87 1.57 6.69
C ASN A 185 -4.93 0.50 6.32
N LEU A 186 -4.64 -0.29 5.29
CA LEU A 186 -5.58 -1.27 4.73
C LEU A 186 -6.02 -2.27 5.80
N LEU A 187 -7.30 -2.61 5.82
CA LEU A 187 -7.83 -3.61 6.74
C LEU A 187 -7.43 -5.03 6.32
N PRO A 188 -7.08 -5.91 7.29
CA PRO A 188 -6.91 -7.33 7.02
C PRO A 188 -8.24 -7.94 6.58
N GLY A 189 -8.25 -8.72 5.51
CA GLY A 189 -9.47 -9.39 5.09
C GLY A 189 -9.48 -9.87 3.64
N GLU A 190 -10.57 -10.52 3.27
CA GLU A 190 -10.80 -10.93 1.89
C GLU A 190 -11.21 -9.72 1.05
N ALA A 191 -10.54 -9.52 -0.07
CA ALA A 191 -10.83 -8.47 -1.04
C ALA A 191 -11.21 -9.09 -2.39
N ASN A 192 -12.24 -8.54 -3.01
CA ASN A 192 -12.59 -8.86 -4.40
C ASN A 192 -11.65 -8.13 -5.35
N VAL A 193 -11.13 -8.84 -6.34
CA VAL A 193 -10.23 -8.30 -7.36
C VAL A 193 -11.00 -8.18 -8.66
N TYR A 194 -10.96 -6.99 -9.24
CA TYR A 194 -11.52 -6.71 -10.56
C TYR A 194 -10.41 -6.24 -11.50
N PHE A 195 -10.40 -6.74 -12.72
CA PHE A 195 -9.47 -6.33 -13.78
C PHE A 195 -10.25 -6.01 -15.05
N GLU A 196 -10.00 -4.84 -15.65
CA GLU A 196 -10.73 -4.34 -16.83
C GLU A 196 -12.27 -4.38 -16.64
N GLY A 197 -12.74 -4.06 -15.44
CA GLY A 197 -14.18 -4.07 -15.09
C GLY A 197 -14.78 -5.46 -14.88
N SER A 198 -14.01 -6.54 -15.04
CA SER A 198 -14.45 -7.91 -14.83
C SER A 198 -13.94 -8.47 -13.50
N TYR A 199 -14.73 -9.31 -12.83
CA TYR A 199 -14.31 -9.98 -11.60
C TYR A 199 -13.24 -11.04 -11.90
N SER A 200 -12.06 -10.86 -11.30
CA SER A 200 -10.90 -11.75 -11.47
C SER A 200 -10.75 -12.78 -10.36
N GLY A 201 -11.33 -12.52 -9.18
CA GLY A 201 -11.26 -13.44 -8.05
C GLY A 201 -11.22 -12.75 -6.70
N LYS A 202 -10.79 -13.50 -5.69
CA LYS A 202 -10.60 -13.00 -4.32
C LYS A 202 -9.12 -13.09 -3.94
N THR A 203 -8.66 -12.13 -3.15
CA THR A 203 -7.35 -12.14 -2.53
C THR A 203 -7.49 -11.91 -1.03
N MET A 204 -6.54 -12.41 -0.24
CA MET A 204 -6.47 -12.09 1.18
C MET A 204 -5.48 -10.94 1.35
N LEU A 205 -5.96 -9.80 1.85
CA LEU A 205 -5.11 -8.71 2.29
C LEU A 205 -4.64 -9.00 3.71
N ASN A 206 -3.32 -9.05 3.89
CA ASN A 206 -2.71 -9.16 5.20
C ASN A 206 -1.74 -7.98 5.40
N PRO A 207 -2.20 -6.88 6.00
CA PRO A 207 -1.40 -5.69 6.27
C PRO A 207 -0.37 -5.88 7.40
N TYR A 208 -0.31 -7.06 8.02
CA TYR A 208 0.70 -7.38 9.02
C TYR A 208 1.84 -8.22 8.43
N ALA A 209 1.80 -8.49 7.13
CA ALA A 209 2.89 -9.17 6.46
C ALA A 209 4.14 -8.28 6.48
N THR A 210 5.29 -8.84 6.84
CA THR A 210 6.59 -8.14 6.90
C THR A 210 7.18 -7.86 5.51
N LYS A 211 6.34 -7.61 4.51
CA LYS A 211 6.74 -7.43 3.12
C LYS A 211 6.40 -6.00 2.68
N ASP A 212 7.43 -5.29 2.22
CA ASP A 212 7.34 -3.90 1.72
C ASP A 212 6.55 -3.76 0.40
N THR A 213 5.99 -4.85 -0.13
CA THR A 213 5.28 -4.87 -1.40
C THR A 213 4.08 -5.80 -1.33
N LEU A 214 2.90 -5.21 -1.51
CA LEU A 214 1.65 -5.93 -1.68
C LEU A 214 1.59 -6.48 -3.10
N THR A 215 1.40 -7.79 -3.24
CA THR A 215 1.23 -8.45 -4.53
C THR A 215 -0.18 -8.98 -4.66
N VAL A 216 -0.91 -8.52 -5.68
CA VAL A 216 -2.28 -8.95 -5.98
C VAL A 216 -2.30 -9.67 -7.32
N SER A 217 -2.87 -10.87 -7.36
CA SER A 217 -3.10 -11.59 -8.61
C SER A 217 -4.35 -11.05 -9.30
N LEU A 218 -4.21 -10.66 -10.56
CA LEU A 218 -5.30 -10.12 -11.39
C LEU A 218 -5.93 -11.19 -12.30
N GLY A 219 -5.48 -12.43 -12.18
CA GLY A 219 -5.98 -13.57 -12.94
C GLY A 219 -5.01 -14.08 -14.00
N VAL A 220 -5.47 -15.08 -14.75
CA VAL A 220 -4.70 -15.74 -15.82
C VAL A 220 -4.86 -14.95 -17.12
N ASP A 221 -3.75 -14.71 -17.82
CA ASP A 221 -3.78 -14.10 -19.15
C ASP A 221 -3.40 -15.15 -20.21
N PRO A 222 -4.35 -15.64 -21.03
CA PRO A 222 -4.08 -16.66 -22.04
C PRO A 222 -3.20 -16.16 -23.19
N ASN A 223 -2.96 -14.85 -23.31
CA ASN A 223 -2.08 -14.29 -24.34
C ASN A 223 -0.60 -14.41 -23.98
N VAL A 224 -0.25 -14.82 -22.76
CA VAL A 224 1.13 -15.17 -22.40
C VAL A 224 1.15 -16.67 -22.13
N VAL A 225 1.87 -17.41 -22.96
CA VAL A 225 1.83 -18.88 -22.95
C VAL A 225 3.15 -19.41 -22.45
N VAL A 226 3.09 -20.28 -21.44
CA VAL A 226 4.22 -21.07 -20.96
C VAL A 226 3.93 -22.54 -21.16
N LYS A 227 4.93 -23.31 -21.60
CA LYS A 227 4.86 -24.78 -21.69
C LYS A 227 6.13 -25.38 -21.13
N ARG A 228 6.00 -26.46 -20.36
CA ARG A 228 7.13 -27.18 -19.75
C ARG A 228 7.19 -28.60 -20.30
N ASN A 229 8.16 -28.82 -21.19
CA ASN A 229 8.34 -30.08 -21.88
C ASN A 229 9.51 -30.87 -21.27
N GLU A 230 9.29 -32.15 -20.96
CA GLU A 230 10.39 -33.05 -20.57
C GLU A 230 11.20 -33.45 -21.81
N LEU A 231 12.53 -33.30 -21.73
CA LEU A 231 13.46 -33.64 -22.80
C LEU A 231 13.62 -35.16 -22.89
N LYS A 232 13.40 -35.73 -24.09
CA LYS A 232 13.37 -37.19 -24.30
C LYS A 232 14.75 -37.84 -24.27
N ASP A 233 15.81 -37.07 -24.46
CA ASP A 233 17.19 -37.57 -24.60
C ASP A 233 17.81 -38.02 -23.27
N PHE A 234 17.17 -37.72 -22.14
CA PHE A 234 17.63 -38.10 -20.79
C PHE A 234 17.02 -39.43 -20.29
N LYS A 235 16.32 -40.18 -21.14
CA LYS A 235 15.80 -41.51 -20.78
C LYS A 235 16.86 -42.59 -20.93
N SER A 236 17.79 -42.67 -20.01
CA SER A 236 18.52 -43.93 -19.79
C SER A 236 18.60 -44.23 -18.30
N LYS A 237 17.78 -45.19 -17.84
CA LYS A 237 17.99 -45.83 -16.53
C LYS A 237 19.29 -46.63 -16.65
N GLN A 238 20.42 -45.99 -16.43
CA GLN A 238 21.71 -46.67 -16.39
C GLN A 238 21.89 -47.28 -15.01
N PHE A 239 22.12 -48.59 -14.98
CA PHE A 239 22.43 -49.31 -13.75
C PHE A 239 23.95 -49.37 -13.61
N ILE A 240 24.50 -48.53 -12.73
CA ILE A 240 25.93 -48.57 -12.39
C ILE A 240 26.03 -49.01 -10.92
N GLY A 241 26.53 -50.22 -10.69
CA GLY A 241 26.70 -50.77 -9.34
C GLY A 241 25.37 -50.99 -8.58
N GLY A 242 25.32 -50.65 -7.29
CA GLY A 242 24.14 -50.80 -6.42
C GLY A 242 23.08 -49.69 -6.54
N ASN A 243 23.34 -48.65 -7.35
CA ASN A 243 22.49 -47.47 -7.46
C ASN A 243 21.72 -47.43 -8.79
N ARG A 244 20.62 -46.68 -8.81
CA ARG A 244 19.89 -46.24 -10.00
C ARG A 244 20.23 -44.78 -10.26
N ILE A 245 20.38 -44.47 -11.54
CA ILE A 245 20.55 -43.12 -12.05
C ILE A 245 19.28 -42.76 -12.83
N LEU A 246 18.76 -41.56 -12.58
CA LEU A 246 17.65 -40.97 -13.31
C LEU A 246 18.04 -39.56 -13.74
N ASP A 247 18.27 -39.39 -15.02
CA ASP A 247 18.54 -38.08 -15.62
C ASP A 247 17.22 -37.41 -15.98
N LYS A 248 17.09 -36.12 -15.67
CA LYS A 248 15.93 -35.30 -15.96
C LYS A 248 16.37 -34.02 -16.65
N GLY A 249 15.72 -33.68 -17.75
CA GLY A 249 15.92 -32.43 -18.46
C GLY A 249 14.58 -31.84 -18.86
N TYR A 250 14.46 -30.53 -18.77
CA TYR A 250 13.23 -29.81 -19.12
C TYR A 250 13.54 -28.62 -20.01
N GLU A 251 12.67 -28.37 -21.00
CA GLU A 251 12.63 -27.13 -21.77
C GLU A 251 11.33 -26.41 -21.45
N ILE A 252 11.45 -25.20 -20.92
CA ILE A 252 10.35 -24.27 -20.74
C ILE A 252 10.33 -23.32 -21.92
N GLU A 253 9.23 -23.30 -22.65
CA GLU A 253 8.98 -22.37 -23.76
C GLU A 253 8.00 -21.30 -23.29
N ILE A 254 8.35 -20.04 -23.50
CA ILE A 254 7.58 -18.87 -23.07
C ILE A 254 7.34 -17.99 -24.29
N ARG A 255 6.09 -17.58 -24.49
CA ARG A 255 5.68 -16.77 -25.64
C ARG A 255 4.76 -15.63 -25.23
N ASN A 256 5.11 -14.42 -25.65
CA ASN A 256 4.26 -13.24 -25.51
C ASN A 256 3.42 -13.06 -26.78
N ASN A 257 2.13 -13.40 -26.77
CA ASN A 257 1.23 -13.14 -27.91
C ASN A 257 0.58 -11.75 -27.87
N LYS A 258 0.96 -10.89 -26.91
CA LYS A 258 0.43 -9.52 -26.82
C LYS A 258 1.15 -8.59 -27.80
N LYS A 259 0.57 -7.41 -27.99
CA LYS A 259 1.11 -6.32 -28.82
C LYS A 259 2.06 -5.40 -28.05
N THR A 260 2.30 -5.67 -26.78
CA THR A 260 3.11 -4.85 -25.86
C THR A 260 4.24 -5.70 -25.28
N ASN A 261 5.30 -5.03 -24.81
CA ASN A 261 6.36 -5.69 -24.07
C ASN A 261 5.81 -6.16 -22.72
N ILE A 262 6.30 -7.29 -22.23
CA ILE A 262 5.94 -7.82 -20.92
C ILE A 262 7.19 -8.15 -20.11
N ASN A 263 7.08 -7.97 -18.79
CA ASN A 263 8.03 -8.51 -17.84
C ASN A 263 7.42 -9.77 -17.21
N ILE A 264 8.15 -10.88 -17.23
CA ILE A 264 7.72 -12.15 -16.64
C ILE A 264 8.78 -12.69 -15.68
N VAL A 265 8.34 -13.09 -14.50
CA VAL A 265 9.11 -13.90 -13.54
C VAL A 265 8.69 -15.35 -13.74
N LEU A 266 9.60 -16.13 -14.30
CA LEU A 266 9.44 -17.55 -14.50
C LEU A 266 10.16 -18.31 -13.40
N MET A 267 9.49 -19.27 -12.77
CA MET A 267 10.06 -20.09 -11.70
C MET A 267 9.87 -21.58 -11.96
N ASP A 268 10.90 -22.36 -11.67
CA ASP A 268 10.83 -23.83 -11.66
C ASP A 268 11.68 -24.35 -10.50
N ARG A 269 11.75 -25.67 -10.33
CA ARG A 269 12.42 -26.29 -9.19
C ARG A 269 13.23 -27.51 -9.59
N ILE A 270 14.45 -27.59 -9.05
CA ILE A 270 15.25 -28.80 -8.95
C ILE A 270 15.02 -29.39 -7.55
N PRO A 271 14.71 -30.68 -7.42
CA PRO A 271 14.53 -31.30 -6.11
C PRO A 271 15.77 -31.13 -5.21
N VAL A 272 15.56 -30.89 -3.92
CA VAL A 272 16.62 -30.93 -2.91
C VAL A 272 16.43 -32.17 -2.06
N SER A 273 17.48 -32.99 -1.96
CA SER A 273 17.42 -34.22 -1.18
C SER A 273 17.55 -33.95 0.31
N GLN A 274 16.59 -34.44 1.09
CA GLN A 274 16.68 -34.50 2.55
C GLN A 274 17.33 -35.82 3.03
N ASN A 275 17.65 -36.74 2.12
CA ASN A 275 18.20 -38.05 2.44
C ASN A 275 19.63 -38.18 1.90
N LYS A 276 20.60 -38.46 2.78
CA LYS A 276 22.02 -38.59 2.43
C LYS A 276 22.32 -39.67 1.38
N GLU A 277 21.43 -40.65 1.22
CA GLU A 277 21.56 -41.72 0.21
C GLU A 277 21.05 -41.30 -1.18
N ILE A 278 20.26 -40.23 -1.27
CA ILE A 278 19.75 -39.68 -2.54
C ILE A 278 20.58 -38.45 -2.85
N LYS A 279 21.33 -38.48 -3.95
CA LYS A 279 22.15 -37.37 -4.40
C LYS A 279 21.55 -36.73 -5.64
N VAL A 280 21.55 -35.40 -5.64
CA VAL A 280 21.24 -34.57 -6.80
C VAL A 280 22.57 -34.11 -7.35
N GLU A 281 22.90 -34.55 -8.56
CA GLU A 281 24.18 -34.37 -9.23
C GLU A 281 23.94 -33.78 -10.62
N ASP A 282 25.01 -33.39 -11.33
CA ASP A 282 24.98 -32.93 -12.72
C ASP A 282 23.90 -31.88 -13.01
N VAL A 283 23.84 -30.85 -12.14
CA VAL A 283 22.83 -29.81 -12.18
C VAL A 283 23.22 -28.74 -13.19
N GLU A 284 22.44 -28.59 -14.25
CA GLU A 284 22.55 -27.49 -15.20
C GLU A 284 21.35 -26.54 -15.04
N THR A 285 21.62 -25.27 -14.74
CA THR A 285 20.58 -24.29 -14.40
C THR A 285 20.37 -23.23 -15.49
N GLY A 286 21.17 -23.30 -16.58
CA GLY A 286 21.21 -22.28 -17.62
C GLY A 286 21.50 -20.90 -17.05
N ASN A 287 20.75 -19.89 -17.50
CA ASN A 287 20.89 -18.49 -17.06
C ASN A 287 19.91 -18.13 -15.93
N SER A 288 19.58 -19.07 -15.04
CA SER A 288 18.70 -18.78 -13.89
C SER A 288 19.48 -18.18 -12.71
N GLU A 289 18.78 -17.40 -11.90
CA GLU A 289 19.13 -17.20 -10.50
C GLU A 289 18.73 -18.49 -9.74
N TYR A 290 19.72 -19.29 -9.32
CA TYR A 290 19.50 -20.58 -8.65
C TYR A 290 19.77 -20.52 -7.15
N ASP A 291 18.75 -20.82 -6.34
CA ASP A 291 18.87 -21.03 -4.90
C ASP A 291 19.17 -22.51 -4.63
N THR A 292 20.41 -22.82 -4.25
CA THR A 292 20.88 -24.19 -4.01
C THR A 292 20.26 -24.86 -2.77
N GLU A 293 19.81 -24.06 -1.79
CA GLU A 293 19.23 -24.58 -0.55
C GLU A 293 17.77 -24.99 -0.75
N LYS A 294 17.04 -24.21 -1.54
CA LYS A 294 15.61 -24.46 -1.86
C LYS A 294 15.40 -25.19 -3.17
N GLY A 295 16.44 -25.29 -4.00
CA GLY A 295 16.39 -25.87 -5.34
C GLY A 295 15.61 -25.00 -6.32
N LEU A 296 15.50 -23.69 -6.08
CA LEU A 296 14.60 -22.81 -6.81
C LEU A 296 15.30 -22.13 -7.98
N LEU A 297 14.75 -22.26 -9.18
CA LEU A 297 15.24 -21.59 -10.39
C LEU A 297 14.36 -20.38 -10.67
N THR A 298 14.96 -19.20 -10.83
CA THR A 298 14.23 -17.97 -11.19
C THR A 298 14.82 -17.32 -12.44
N TRP A 299 13.96 -16.96 -13.40
CA TRP A 299 14.33 -16.15 -14.55
C TRP A 299 13.45 -14.90 -14.59
N LYS A 300 14.08 -13.72 -14.67
CA LYS A 300 13.41 -12.44 -14.92
C LYS A 300 13.61 -12.10 -16.39
N LEU A 301 12.53 -12.12 -17.16
CA LEU A 301 12.58 -11.97 -18.62
C LEU A 301 11.78 -10.73 -19.03
N ASN A 302 12.33 -9.98 -19.98
CA ASN A 302 11.58 -9.00 -20.76
C ASN A 302 11.33 -9.60 -22.14
N LEU A 303 10.06 -9.66 -22.56
CA LEU A 303 9.65 -10.22 -23.84
C LEU A 303 8.96 -9.15 -24.66
N SER A 304 9.48 -8.92 -25.86
CA SER A 304 8.90 -8.05 -26.88
C SER A 304 7.59 -8.66 -27.42
N PRO A 305 6.78 -7.89 -28.16
CA PRO A 305 5.53 -8.38 -28.73
C PRO A 305 5.79 -9.55 -29.68
N SER A 306 5.01 -10.62 -29.58
CA SER A 306 5.17 -11.86 -30.37
C SER A 306 6.51 -12.60 -30.18
N GLU A 307 7.35 -12.19 -29.21
CA GLU A 307 8.61 -12.86 -28.92
C GLU A 307 8.38 -14.20 -28.23
N SER A 308 9.25 -15.17 -28.54
CA SER A 308 9.32 -16.46 -27.84
C SER A 308 10.74 -16.72 -27.35
N GLN A 309 10.88 -17.18 -26.12
CA GLN A 309 12.16 -17.58 -25.54
C GLN A 309 12.07 -18.98 -24.93
N LYS A 310 13.21 -19.64 -24.84
CA LYS A 310 13.35 -20.99 -24.26
C LYS A 310 14.32 -20.98 -23.11
N ARG A 311 14.01 -21.72 -22.04
CA ARG A 311 14.90 -21.97 -20.91
C ARG A 311 15.01 -23.47 -20.68
N LYS A 312 16.23 -23.92 -20.44
CA LYS A 312 16.53 -25.32 -20.21
C LYS A 312 17.22 -25.47 -18.87
N PHE A 313 16.91 -26.57 -18.20
CA PHE A 313 17.63 -27.02 -17.03
C PHE A 313 17.59 -28.54 -16.97
N SER A 314 18.60 -29.12 -16.32
CA SER A 314 18.74 -30.56 -16.16
C SER A 314 19.35 -30.90 -14.80
N TYR A 315 19.11 -32.12 -14.33
CA TYR A 315 19.71 -32.66 -13.13
C TYR A 315 19.70 -34.19 -13.16
N GLN A 316 20.62 -34.79 -12.42
CA GLN A 316 20.75 -36.22 -12.24
C GLN A 316 20.38 -36.62 -10.81
N LEU A 317 19.53 -37.63 -10.67
CA LEU A 317 19.22 -38.25 -9.37
C LEU A 317 19.92 -39.59 -9.25
N ARG A 318 20.75 -39.75 -8.23
CA ARG A 318 21.41 -41.01 -7.86
C ARG A 318 20.84 -41.53 -6.56
N PHE A 319 20.32 -42.76 -6.55
CA PHE A 319 19.68 -43.36 -5.38
C PHE A 319 19.80 -44.89 -5.34
N PRO A 320 19.64 -45.54 -4.17
CA PRO A 320 19.74 -46.99 -4.06
C PRO A 320 18.63 -47.73 -4.83
N LYS A 321 18.95 -48.87 -5.44
CA LYS A 321 18.00 -49.65 -6.27
C LYS A 321 16.71 -50.09 -5.55
N TYR A 322 16.77 -50.27 -4.23
CA TYR A 322 15.64 -50.70 -3.42
C TYR A 322 14.69 -49.56 -3.01
N LYS A 323 15.05 -48.30 -3.30
CA LYS A 323 14.19 -47.15 -3.00
C LYS A 323 13.36 -46.74 -4.21
N SER A 324 12.11 -46.35 -3.94
CA SER A 324 11.27 -45.60 -4.86
C SER A 324 11.34 -44.12 -4.49
N ILE A 325 11.33 -43.24 -5.48
CA ILE A 325 11.31 -41.79 -5.28
C ILE A 325 10.02 -41.26 -5.90
N SER A 326 9.30 -40.43 -5.15
CA SER A 326 8.24 -39.56 -5.68
C SER A 326 8.83 -38.18 -5.89
N LEU A 327 8.69 -37.65 -7.10
CA LEU A 327 9.16 -36.32 -7.51
C LEU A 327 7.99 -35.34 -7.59
#